data_AF-N6SZI8-F1
#
_entry.id   AF-N6SZI8-F1
#
_cell.length_a   1.000
_cell.length_b   1.000
_cell.length_c   1.000
_cell.angle_alpha   90.00
_cell.angle_beta   90.00
_cell.angle_gamma   90.00
#
_symmetry.space_group_name_H-M   'P 1'
#
loop_
_entity.id
_entity.type
_entity.pdbx_description
1 polymer ?
#
loop_
_entity_poly.entity_id
_entity_poly.type
_entity_poly.pdbx_seq_one_letter_code
_entity_poly.pdbx_strand_id
1 'polypeptide(L)'
;AFEDEQDKIIDSVDTVSGLIKHGKFIKIESDGRFKIVGPRSFQVLGFTKAVNVPEYFLQSDGSYLVLPDCEQPEEYLKFFNALIEELAESKAYIIARRVYNADCNPKFSALIPWNEFNLKGFILCQLPYADDVVNIYVEEDVDLAPELNPDEKCFEFLDKINVGSDKCKLQVPLSPTMMVYSNAINIIAKVEEKLMHSNRCTAPESYTSELPFQDDFQNNWPQRNVDDPKKEKVGKADFEDVDDFNFD
;
A
#
# COMPACT_ATOMS: atom_id res chain seq x y z
N ALA A 1 33.47 12.96 33.49
CA ALA A 1 34.23 12.15 32.52
C ALA A 1 33.22 11.21 31.89
N PHE A 2 32.86 11.45 30.64
CA PHE A 2 32.08 10.48 29.87
C PHE A 2 33.07 9.39 29.52
N GLU A 3 32.98 8.24 30.19
CA GLU A 3 33.76 7.08 29.79
C GLU A 3 33.31 6.71 28.38
N ASP A 4 34.25 6.70 27.44
CA ASP A 4 34.03 6.20 26.09
C ASP A 4 33.55 4.74 26.21
N GLU A 5 32.25 4.51 26.03
CA GLU A 5 31.66 3.18 26.01
C GLU A 5 32.32 2.39 24.88
N GLN A 6 33.25 1.50 25.24
CA GLN A 6 33.89 0.62 24.29
C GLN A 6 32.89 -0.44 23.82
N ASP A 7 32.68 -0.51 22.51
CA ASP A 7 31.91 -1.58 21.88
C ASP A 7 32.50 -2.95 22.27
N LYS A 8 31.77 -3.71 23.10
CA LYS A 8 32.12 -5.08 23.48
C LYS A 8 31.46 -6.07 22.53
N ILE A 9 32.26 -6.96 21.95
CA ILE A 9 31.76 -8.08 21.14
C ILE A 9 31.12 -9.10 22.09
N ILE A 10 29.82 -9.32 21.93
CA ILE A 10 29.03 -10.30 22.69
C ILE A 10 28.82 -11.54 21.81
N ASP A 11 28.99 -12.74 22.37
CA ASP A 11 28.72 -13.98 21.66
C ASP A 11 27.21 -14.19 21.47
N SER A 12 26.83 -14.78 20.34
CA SER A 12 25.45 -15.14 20.00
C SER A 12 24.76 -16.00 21.07
N VAL A 13 25.50 -16.85 21.78
CA VAL A 13 24.98 -17.72 22.85
C VAL A 13 24.57 -16.94 24.10
N ASP A 14 25.20 -15.79 24.35
CA ASP A 14 24.90 -14.91 25.48
C ASP A 14 23.76 -13.93 25.16
N THR A 15 23.23 -13.96 23.94
CA THR A 15 22.10 -13.11 23.54
C THR A 15 20.78 -13.70 24.02
N VAL A 16 19.86 -12.81 24.40
CA VAL A 16 18.54 -13.16 24.92
C VAL A 16 17.47 -12.44 24.13
N SER A 17 16.49 -13.19 23.62
CA SER A 17 15.32 -12.64 22.93
C SER A 17 14.30 -12.03 23.89
N GLY A 18 13.68 -10.93 23.48
CA GLY A 18 12.64 -10.27 24.26
C GLY A 18 11.87 -9.22 23.46
N LEU A 19 10.80 -8.69 24.07
CA LEU A 19 9.98 -7.62 23.53
C LEU A 19 10.15 -6.36 24.39
N ILE A 20 10.21 -5.21 23.74
CA ILE A 20 10.13 -3.92 24.42
C ILE A 20 8.65 -3.55 24.53
N LYS A 21 8.17 -3.35 25.75
CA LYS A 21 6.81 -2.88 26.01
C LYS A 21 6.83 -1.77 27.04
N HIS A 22 6.30 -0.60 26.67
CA HIS A 22 6.27 0.61 27.51
C HIS A 22 7.62 0.96 28.15
N GLY A 23 8.70 0.91 27.36
CA GLY A 23 10.06 1.26 27.83
C GLY A 23 10.73 0.20 28.70
N LYS A 24 10.12 -0.97 28.91
CA LYS A 24 10.72 -2.10 29.65
C LYS A 24 11.01 -3.26 28.72
N PHE A 25 12.18 -3.88 28.89
CA PHE A 25 12.55 -5.11 28.19
C PHE A 25 11.99 -6.32 28.92
N ILE A 26 11.20 -7.14 28.21
CA ILE A 26 10.61 -8.38 28.73
C ILE A 26 11.28 -9.55 28.01
N LYS A 27 12.05 -10.35 28.76
CA LYS A 27 12.67 -11.58 28.26
C LYS A 27 11.61 -12.60 27.86
N ILE A 28 11.78 -13.23 26.70
CA ILE A 28 10.93 -14.31 26.21
C ILE A 28 11.79 -15.57 26.10
N GLU A 29 11.48 -16.56 26.93
CA GLU A 29 12.27 -17.79 27.04
C GLU A 29 12.02 -18.80 25.91
N SER A 30 10.95 -18.61 25.12
CA SER A 30 10.59 -19.54 24.03
C SER A 30 9.76 -18.86 22.95
N ASP A 31 10.10 -19.12 21.69
CA ASP A 31 9.48 -18.49 20.50
C ASP A 31 8.03 -18.93 20.22
N GLY A 32 7.45 -19.84 21.01
CA GLY A 32 6.16 -20.48 20.70
C GLY A 32 4.96 -20.10 21.59
N ARG A 33 5.17 -19.52 22.79
CA ARG A 33 4.07 -19.38 23.78
C ARG A 33 3.00 -18.36 23.43
N PHE A 34 3.31 -17.41 22.54
CA PHE A 34 2.40 -16.33 22.14
C PHE A 34 1.98 -16.42 20.67
N LYS A 35 2.36 -17.49 19.96
CA LYS A 35 1.98 -17.66 18.56
C LYS A 35 0.52 -18.06 18.48
N ILE A 36 -0.27 -17.29 17.73
CA ILE A 36 -1.65 -17.65 17.43
C ILE A 36 -1.60 -18.77 16.39
N VAL A 37 -1.82 -20.01 16.82
CA VAL A 37 -1.87 -21.19 15.96
C VAL A 37 -3.33 -21.57 15.78
N GLY A 38 -3.74 -21.80 14.53
CA GLY A 38 -5.08 -22.29 14.22
C GLY A 38 -5.04 -23.20 13.00
N PRO A 39 -5.93 -24.20 12.88
CA PRO A 39 -5.93 -25.10 11.72
C PRO A 39 -6.13 -24.31 10.42
N ARG A 40 -5.62 -24.85 9.30
CA ARG A 40 -5.93 -24.33 7.96
C ARG A 40 -7.45 -24.27 7.80
N SER A 41 -7.96 -23.07 7.55
CA SER A 41 -9.41 -22.83 7.52
C SER A 41 -9.75 -21.72 6.55
N PHE A 42 -10.90 -21.86 5.89
CA PHE A 42 -11.51 -20.82 5.09
C PHE A 42 -12.97 -20.69 5.51
N GLN A 43 -13.25 -19.72 6.38
CA GLN A 43 -14.54 -19.59 7.04
C GLN A 43 -15.23 -18.29 6.65
N VAL A 44 -16.49 -18.37 6.21
CA VAL A 44 -17.34 -17.20 6.01
C VAL A 44 -17.79 -16.68 7.38
N LEU A 45 -17.56 -15.39 7.64
CA LEU A 45 -17.99 -14.71 8.85
C LEU A 45 -19.34 -14.01 8.66
N GLY A 46 -19.57 -13.45 7.48
CA GLY A 46 -20.80 -12.74 7.17
C GLY A 46 -20.79 -12.09 5.80
N PHE A 47 -21.89 -11.41 5.50
CA PHE A 47 -22.10 -10.68 4.26
C PHE A 47 -22.22 -9.19 4.57
N THR A 48 -21.69 -8.35 3.68
CA THR A 48 -21.74 -6.90 3.82
C THR A 48 -22.03 -6.25 2.46
N LYS A 49 -22.53 -5.01 2.46
CA LYS A 49 -22.70 -4.26 1.22
C LYS A 49 -21.34 -3.79 0.70
N ALA A 50 -21.17 -3.71 -0.62
CA ALA A 50 -19.96 -3.22 -1.26
C ALA A 50 -19.53 -1.83 -0.76
N VAL A 51 -20.48 -0.96 -0.42
CA VAL A 51 -20.23 0.40 0.11
C VAL A 51 -19.46 0.39 1.44
N ASN A 52 -19.58 -0.69 2.23
CA ASN A 52 -18.88 -0.81 3.52
C ASN A 52 -17.43 -1.27 3.37
N VAL A 53 -17.02 -1.69 2.16
CA VAL A 53 -15.66 -2.14 1.85
C VAL A 53 -15.16 -1.32 0.67
N PRO A 54 -14.75 -0.07 0.91
CA PRO A 54 -14.18 0.77 -0.13
C PRO A 54 -12.87 0.19 -0.66
N GLU A 55 -12.58 0.46 -1.93
CA GLU A 55 -11.41 -0.09 -2.63
C GLU A 55 -10.08 0.26 -1.94
N TYR A 56 -9.98 1.45 -1.33
CA TYR A 56 -8.79 1.86 -0.59
C TYR A 56 -8.52 1.06 0.69
N PHE A 57 -9.47 0.27 1.18
CA PHE A 57 -9.24 -0.69 2.27
C PHE A 57 -8.79 -2.05 1.77
N LEU A 58 -8.83 -2.34 0.47
CA LEU A 58 -8.39 -3.62 -0.05
C LEU A 58 -6.86 -3.67 -0.03
N GLN A 59 -6.31 -4.46 0.87
CA GLN A 59 -4.89 -4.77 0.93
C GLN A 59 -4.64 -6.04 0.12
N SER A 60 -3.57 -6.06 -0.67
CA SER A 60 -3.12 -7.33 -1.21
C SER A 60 -1.67 -7.34 -1.66
N ASP A 61 -0.93 -8.37 -1.26
CA ASP A 61 0.37 -8.72 -1.83
C ASP A 61 0.21 -9.43 -3.19
N GLY A 62 -1.03 -9.76 -3.59
CA GLY A 62 -1.35 -10.38 -4.88
C GLY A 62 -2.84 -10.70 -5.07
N SER A 63 -3.33 -10.68 -6.30
CA SER A 63 -4.76 -10.97 -6.55
C SER A 63 -5.00 -12.48 -6.61
N TYR A 64 -5.85 -13.00 -5.72
CA TYR A 64 -6.22 -14.42 -5.72
C TYR A 64 -7.65 -14.60 -6.22
N LEU A 65 -7.87 -15.67 -6.98
CA LEU A 65 -9.17 -16.08 -7.45
C LEU A 65 -9.61 -17.36 -6.74
N VAL A 66 -10.78 -17.31 -6.11
CA VAL A 66 -11.40 -18.46 -5.44
C VAL A 66 -12.39 -19.10 -6.41
N LEU A 67 -12.11 -20.34 -6.76
CA LEU A 67 -12.88 -21.15 -7.71
C LEU A 67 -13.46 -22.38 -7.00
N PRO A 68 -14.57 -22.91 -7.52
CA PRO A 68 -15.09 -24.17 -7.02
C PRO A 68 -14.10 -25.29 -7.35
N ASP A 69 -14.05 -26.30 -6.48
CA ASP A 69 -13.22 -27.48 -6.69
C ASP A 69 -13.76 -28.32 -7.86
N CYS A 70 -12.87 -28.73 -8.76
CA CYS A 70 -13.20 -29.44 -9.99
C CYS A 70 -13.79 -30.84 -9.74
N GLU A 71 -13.55 -31.42 -8.56
CA GLU A 71 -14.01 -32.76 -8.18
C GLU A 71 -15.43 -32.78 -7.60
N GLN A 72 -16.07 -31.62 -7.44
CA GLN A 72 -17.38 -31.52 -6.79
C GLN A 72 -18.54 -31.88 -7.73
N PRO A 73 -19.64 -32.44 -7.20
CA PRO A 73 -20.86 -32.68 -7.97
C PRO A 73 -21.41 -31.40 -8.62
N GLU A 74 -22.06 -31.54 -9.78
CA GLU A 74 -22.67 -30.41 -10.51
C GLU A 74 -23.64 -29.57 -9.67
N GLU A 75 -24.30 -30.17 -8.68
CA GLU A 75 -25.22 -29.48 -7.78
C GLU A 75 -24.52 -28.40 -6.96
N TYR A 76 -23.29 -28.66 -6.49
CA TYR A 76 -22.48 -27.67 -5.78
C TYR A 76 -22.06 -26.52 -6.69
N LEU A 77 -21.71 -26.83 -7.94
CA LEU A 77 -21.37 -25.81 -8.94
C LEU A 77 -22.56 -24.89 -9.22
N LYS A 78 -23.78 -25.45 -9.33
CA LYS A 78 -25.01 -24.65 -9.51
C LYS A 78 -25.25 -23.72 -8.32
N PHE A 79 -25.11 -24.23 -7.09
CA PHE A 79 -25.27 -23.42 -5.88
C PHE A 79 -24.21 -22.31 -5.79
N PHE A 80 -22.95 -22.64 -6.07
CA PHE A 80 -21.85 -21.66 -6.06
C PHE A 80 -22.06 -20.55 -7.08
N ASN A 81 -22.48 -20.90 -8.30
CA ASN A 81 -22.78 -19.93 -9.35
C ASN A 81 -23.98 -19.04 -9.01
N ALA A 82 -25.05 -19.63 -8.45
CA ALA A 82 -26.22 -18.87 -8.02
C ALA A 82 -25.86 -17.88 -6.88
N LEU A 83 -24.99 -18.28 -5.96
CA LEU A 83 -24.50 -17.39 -4.90
C LEU A 83 -23.72 -16.21 -5.47
N ILE A 84 -22.87 -16.43 -6.48
CA ILE A 84 -22.12 -15.35 -7.13
C ILE A 84 -23.06 -14.37 -7.84
N GLU A 85 -24.05 -14.88 -8.56
CA GLU A 85 -25.05 -14.05 -9.25
C GLU A 85 -25.83 -13.18 -8.26
N GLU A 86 -26.36 -13.77 -7.19
CA GLU A 86 -27.11 -13.04 -6.17
C GLU A 86 -26.26 -11.96 -5.49
N LEU A 87 -24.99 -12.25 -5.19
CA LEU A 87 -24.08 -11.28 -4.57
C LEU A 87 -23.69 -10.14 -5.52
N ALA A 88 -23.54 -10.44 -6.81
CA ALA A 88 -23.28 -9.43 -7.84
C ALA A 88 -24.49 -8.50 -8.02
N GLU A 89 -25.70 -9.05 -8.08
CA GLU A 89 -26.94 -8.27 -8.21
C GLU A 89 -27.22 -7.40 -6.99
N SER A 90 -27.05 -7.98 -5.79
CA SER A 90 -27.27 -7.27 -4.52
C SER A 90 -26.14 -6.32 -4.12
N LYS A 91 -25.05 -6.26 -4.90
CA LYS A 91 -23.82 -5.50 -4.59
C LYS A 91 -23.30 -5.79 -3.19
N ALA A 92 -23.20 -7.07 -2.86
CA ALA A 92 -22.76 -7.56 -1.56
C ALA A 92 -21.48 -8.38 -1.67
N TYR A 93 -20.63 -8.27 -0.65
CA TYR A 93 -19.38 -9.01 -0.51
C TYR A 93 -19.46 -9.95 0.68
N ILE A 94 -18.64 -11.01 0.64
CA ILE A 94 -18.50 -11.93 1.77
C ILE A 94 -17.24 -11.55 2.55
N ILE A 95 -17.37 -11.47 3.87
CA ILE A 95 -16.22 -11.35 4.76
C ILE A 95 -15.83 -12.75 5.23
N ALA A 96 -14.58 -13.13 4.98
CA ALA A 96 -14.04 -14.44 5.30
C ALA A 96 -12.80 -14.34 6.19
N ARG A 97 -12.62 -15.34 7.05
CA ARG A 97 -11.39 -15.61 7.79
C ARG A 97 -10.62 -16.71 7.09
N ARG A 98 -9.41 -16.39 6.63
CA ARG A 98 -8.49 -17.31 5.97
C ARG A 98 -7.31 -17.60 6.89
N VAL A 99 -7.01 -18.88 7.10
CA VAL A 99 -5.77 -19.36 7.72
C VAL A 99 -5.12 -20.27 6.69
N TYR A 100 -3.98 -19.85 6.12
CA TYR A 100 -3.34 -20.59 5.03
C TYR A 100 -2.74 -21.91 5.51
N ASN A 101 -1.94 -21.86 6.57
CA ASN A 101 -1.33 -23.01 7.25
C ASN A 101 -1.44 -22.83 8.77
N ALA A 102 -1.21 -23.92 9.52
CA ALA A 102 -1.29 -23.91 10.98
C ALA A 102 -0.41 -22.84 11.64
N ASP A 103 0.74 -22.59 11.01
CA ASP A 103 1.76 -21.65 11.46
C ASP A 103 1.55 -20.21 11.00
N CYS A 104 0.53 -19.95 10.18
CA CYS A 104 0.24 -18.63 9.66
C CYS A 104 -0.80 -17.92 10.54
N ASN A 105 -0.59 -16.62 10.75
CA ASN A 105 -1.61 -15.79 11.35
C ASN A 105 -2.88 -15.80 10.46
N PRO A 106 -4.08 -15.78 11.06
CA PRO A 106 -5.30 -15.58 10.30
C PRO A 106 -5.22 -14.25 9.53
N LYS A 107 -5.95 -14.18 8.42
CA LYS A 107 -6.16 -12.96 7.64
C LYS A 107 -7.66 -12.82 7.40
N PHE A 108 -8.18 -11.60 7.58
CA PHE A 108 -9.53 -11.28 7.14
C PHE A 108 -9.50 -10.87 5.68
N SER A 109 -10.50 -11.29 4.92
CA SER A 109 -10.55 -11.06 3.48
C SER A 109 -11.97 -10.78 3.02
N ALA A 110 -12.10 -9.87 2.05
CA ALA A 110 -13.31 -9.69 1.29
C ALA A 110 -13.28 -10.61 0.07
N LEU A 111 -14.38 -11.30 -0.17
CA LEU A 111 -14.67 -12.01 -1.41
C LEU A 111 -15.61 -11.17 -2.26
N ILE A 112 -15.09 -10.71 -3.38
CA ILE A 112 -15.79 -9.87 -4.34
C ILE A 112 -16.26 -10.77 -5.49
N PRO A 113 -17.57 -10.82 -5.79
CA PRO A 113 -18.09 -11.68 -6.85
C PRO A 113 -17.51 -11.27 -8.20
N TRP A 114 -17.00 -12.25 -8.95
CA TRP A 114 -16.46 -12.08 -10.30
C TRP A 114 -17.29 -12.90 -11.28
N ASN A 115 -17.91 -12.22 -12.25
CA ASN A 115 -18.83 -12.82 -13.22
C ASN A 115 -18.45 -12.50 -14.68
N GLU A 116 -17.16 -12.31 -14.97
CA GLU A 116 -16.70 -11.99 -16.32
C GLU A 116 -16.09 -13.20 -17.05
N PHE A 117 -16.14 -13.16 -18.39
CA PHE A 117 -15.36 -14.03 -19.30
C PHE A 117 -15.46 -15.55 -19.04
N ASN A 118 -16.68 -16.05 -18.84
CA ASN A 118 -17.02 -17.48 -18.69
C ASN A 118 -16.51 -18.17 -17.41
N LEU A 119 -15.87 -17.44 -16.50
CA LEU A 119 -15.34 -18.00 -15.26
C LEU A 119 -15.94 -17.28 -14.07
N LYS A 120 -16.81 -17.98 -13.33
CA LYS A 120 -17.44 -17.47 -12.11
C LYS A 120 -16.59 -17.82 -10.91
N GLY A 121 -16.25 -16.81 -10.12
CA GLY A 121 -15.46 -16.99 -8.90
C GLY A 121 -15.57 -15.80 -7.97
N PHE A 122 -14.69 -15.78 -6.97
CA PHE A 122 -14.52 -14.61 -6.12
C PHE A 122 -13.09 -14.09 -6.21
N ILE A 123 -12.93 -12.79 -6.40
CA ILE A 123 -11.66 -12.13 -6.12
C ILE A 123 -11.51 -12.06 -4.61
N LEU A 124 -10.40 -12.58 -4.10
CA LEU A 124 -10.04 -12.54 -2.69
C LEU A 124 -9.02 -11.43 -2.45
N CYS A 125 -9.44 -10.43 -1.67
CA CYS A 125 -8.61 -9.31 -1.22
C CYS A 125 -8.50 -9.32 0.30
N GLN A 126 -7.31 -9.07 0.85
CA GLN A 126 -7.12 -8.97 2.29
C GLN A 126 -7.70 -7.64 2.80
N LEU A 127 -8.22 -7.66 4.02
CA LEU A 127 -8.68 -6.46 4.73
C LEU A 127 -7.67 -6.11 5.83
N PRO A 128 -7.49 -4.80 6.13
CA PRO A 128 -6.66 -4.34 7.22
C PRO A 128 -7.21 -4.80 8.56
N TYR A 129 -6.30 -5.00 9.52
CA TYR A 129 -6.67 -4.99 10.93
C TYR A 129 -6.94 -3.58 11.41
N ALA A 130 -7.63 -3.45 12.55
CA ALA A 130 -7.87 -2.14 13.17
C ALA A 130 -6.55 -1.38 13.42
N ASP A 131 -5.49 -2.10 13.78
CA ASP A 131 -4.16 -1.55 14.04
C ASP A 131 -3.43 -1.08 12.76
N ASP A 132 -3.85 -1.56 11.57
CA ASP A 132 -3.27 -1.18 10.27
C ASP A 132 -3.89 0.11 9.71
N VAL A 133 -5.05 0.53 10.22
CA VAL A 133 -5.76 1.71 9.74
C VAL A 133 -5.18 2.95 10.41
N VAL A 134 -4.42 3.73 9.64
CA VAL A 134 -3.97 5.05 10.06
C VAL A 134 -5.11 6.04 9.87
N ASN A 135 -5.68 6.53 10.97
CA ASN A 135 -6.64 7.62 10.91
C ASN A 135 -5.91 8.90 10.48
N ILE A 136 -6.26 9.40 9.30
CA ILE A 136 -5.74 10.69 8.83
C ILE A 136 -6.41 11.77 9.67
N TYR A 137 -5.60 12.51 10.42
CA TYR A 137 -6.06 13.72 11.08
C TYR A 137 -6.34 14.77 10.00
N VAL A 138 -7.61 15.16 9.88
CA VAL A 138 -8.02 16.29 9.05
C VAL A 138 -8.20 17.46 10.00
N GLU A 139 -7.37 18.49 9.86
CA GLU A 139 -7.57 19.75 10.57
C GLU A 139 -8.88 20.38 10.07
N GLU A 140 -9.87 20.50 10.95
CA GLU A 140 -11.18 21.10 10.61
C GLU A 140 -11.09 22.63 10.46
N ASP A 141 -10.11 23.25 11.12
CA ASP A 141 -9.91 24.70 11.18
C ASP A 141 -8.62 25.14 10.47
N VAL A 142 -8.38 24.64 9.25
CA VAL A 142 -7.38 25.26 8.37
C VAL A 142 -8.04 26.47 7.74
N ASP A 143 -7.41 27.65 7.84
CA ASP A 143 -7.77 28.80 7.03
C ASP A 143 -7.88 28.33 5.58
N LEU A 144 -9.10 28.33 5.03
CA LEU A 144 -9.39 27.87 3.67
C LEU A 144 -8.34 28.49 2.75
N ALA A 145 -7.68 27.64 1.96
CA ALA A 145 -6.77 28.12 0.93
C ALA A 145 -7.47 29.26 0.19
N PRO A 146 -6.80 30.41 -0.01
CA PRO A 146 -7.45 31.59 -0.57
C PRO A 146 -8.20 31.17 -1.82
N GLU A 147 -9.48 31.55 -1.92
CA GLU A 147 -10.33 31.20 -3.06
C GLU A 147 -9.58 31.56 -4.34
N LEU A 148 -9.02 30.53 -4.98
CA LEU A 148 -8.45 30.67 -6.30
C LEU A 148 -9.65 30.92 -7.19
N ASN A 149 -9.64 32.00 -7.95
CA ASN A 149 -10.50 32.16 -9.11
C ASN A 149 -9.74 31.50 -10.27
N PRO A 150 -9.93 30.19 -10.52
CA PRO A 150 -9.28 29.52 -11.64
C PRO A 150 -9.66 30.23 -12.94
N ASP A 151 -8.66 30.71 -13.66
CA ASP A 151 -8.85 31.25 -15.00
C ASP A 151 -9.50 30.20 -15.90
N GLU A 152 -10.36 30.62 -16.83
CA GLU A 152 -11.02 29.73 -17.82
C GLU A 152 -10.00 28.86 -18.59
N LYS A 153 -8.79 29.40 -18.81
CA LYS A 153 -7.64 28.70 -19.42
C LYS A 153 -7.15 27.51 -18.60
N CYS A 154 -7.25 27.57 -17.28
CA CYS A 154 -6.87 26.47 -16.38
C CYS A 154 -7.82 25.28 -16.56
N PHE A 155 -9.13 25.53 -16.61
CA PHE A 155 -10.11 24.48 -16.88
C PHE A 155 -9.98 23.90 -18.29
N GLU A 156 -9.74 24.73 -19.31
CA GLU A 156 -9.47 24.25 -20.67
C GLU A 156 -8.21 23.36 -20.73
N PHE A 157 -7.21 23.64 -19.92
CA PHE A 157 -6.00 22.83 -19.81
C PHE A 157 -6.27 21.52 -19.07
N LEU A 158 -6.99 21.54 -17.94
CA LEU A 158 -7.40 20.34 -17.21
C LEU A 158 -8.26 19.42 -18.09
N ASP A 159 -9.16 19.98 -18.89
CA ASP A 159 -9.94 19.25 -19.89
C ASP A 159 -9.03 18.56 -20.92
N LYS A 160 -7.97 19.23 -21.39
CA LYS A 160 -7.02 18.64 -22.37
C LYS A 160 -6.22 17.46 -21.80
N ILE A 161 -6.05 17.37 -20.48
CA ILE A 161 -5.33 16.30 -19.79
C ILE A 161 -6.28 15.19 -19.33
N ASN A 162 -7.52 15.52 -19.01
CA ASN A 162 -8.50 14.56 -18.51
C ASN A 162 -8.81 13.51 -19.58
N VAL A 163 -8.37 12.27 -19.35
CA VAL A 163 -8.53 11.12 -20.26
C VAL A 163 -10.01 10.79 -20.51
N GLY A 164 -10.90 11.14 -19.58
CA GLY A 164 -12.34 10.96 -19.72
C GLY A 164 -13.06 12.08 -20.47
N SER A 165 -12.37 13.14 -20.90
CA SER A 165 -12.97 14.25 -21.64
C SER A 165 -12.84 14.05 -23.16
N ASP A 166 -13.86 14.50 -23.91
CA ASP A 166 -13.84 14.49 -25.38
C ASP A 166 -12.76 15.42 -25.97
N LYS A 167 -12.21 16.32 -25.16
CA LYS A 167 -11.20 17.33 -25.55
C LYS A 167 -9.77 16.90 -25.23
N CYS A 168 -9.58 15.69 -24.71
CA CYS A 168 -8.26 15.15 -24.41
C CYS A 168 -7.43 15.03 -25.69
N LYS A 169 -6.31 15.75 -25.78
CA LYS A 169 -5.38 15.64 -26.92
C LYS A 169 -4.58 14.34 -26.88
N LEU A 170 -4.47 13.74 -25.70
CA LEU A 170 -3.74 12.53 -25.41
C LEU A 170 -4.73 11.40 -25.16
N GLN A 171 -5.32 10.87 -26.23
CA GLN A 171 -5.88 9.53 -26.19
C GLN A 171 -4.71 8.54 -26.15
N VAL A 172 -3.98 8.52 -25.03
CA VAL A 172 -3.09 7.40 -24.76
C VAL A 172 -4.05 6.25 -24.46
N PRO A 173 -4.09 5.18 -25.28
CA PRO A 173 -4.67 3.95 -24.80
C PRO A 173 -3.75 3.50 -23.66
N LEU A 174 -4.06 3.94 -22.43
CA LEU A 174 -3.65 3.28 -21.20
C LEU A 174 -4.41 1.95 -21.12
N SER A 175 -4.50 1.20 -22.23
CA SER A 175 -4.70 -0.23 -22.11
C SER A 175 -3.56 -0.69 -21.21
N PRO A 176 -3.82 -1.40 -20.11
CA PRO A 176 -2.78 -2.03 -19.35
C PRO A 176 -2.12 -3.09 -20.24
N THR A 177 -1.24 -2.66 -21.13
CA THR A 177 -0.21 -3.51 -21.69
C THR A 177 0.59 -3.92 -20.48
N MET A 178 0.60 -5.21 -20.12
CA MET A 178 1.44 -5.70 -19.05
C MET A 178 2.86 -5.19 -19.29
N MET A 179 3.25 -4.11 -18.60
CA MET A 179 4.61 -3.62 -18.69
C MET A 179 5.42 -4.66 -17.96
N VAL A 180 6.14 -5.46 -18.74
CA VAL A 180 7.13 -6.39 -18.21
C VAL A 180 8.04 -5.57 -17.29
N TYR A 181 8.19 -6.03 -16.05
CA TYR A 181 8.85 -5.32 -14.96
C TYR A 181 10.15 -4.67 -15.42
N SER A 182 10.17 -3.34 -15.61
CA SER A 182 11.26 -2.62 -16.27
C SER A 182 12.60 -2.81 -15.55
N ASN A 183 12.56 -2.98 -14.24
CA ASN A 183 13.73 -3.32 -13.44
C ASN A 183 14.31 -4.70 -13.79
N ALA A 184 13.46 -5.71 -14.04
CA ALA A 184 13.96 -7.01 -14.51
C ALA A 184 14.58 -6.89 -15.89
N ILE A 185 13.96 -6.14 -16.81
CA ILE A 185 14.54 -5.88 -18.14
C ILE A 185 15.90 -5.19 -18.00
N ASN A 186 16.00 -4.18 -17.14
CA ASN A 186 17.26 -3.47 -16.88
C ASN A 186 18.33 -4.39 -16.25
N ILE A 187 17.94 -5.31 -15.37
CA ILE A 187 18.85 -6.30 -14.79
C ILE A 187 19.31 -7.28 -15.86
N ILE A 188 18.40 -7.80 -16.68
CA ILE A 188 18.72 -8.70 -17.80
C ILE A 188 19.67 -8.00 -18.76
N ALA A 189 19.37 -6.78 -19.18
CA ALA A 189 20.24 -5.97 -20.03
C ALA A 189 21.63 -5.75 -19.41
N LYS A 190 21.71 -5.46 -18.10
CA LYS A 190 23.00 -5.34 -17.39
C LYS A 190 23.76 -6.66 -17.30
N VAL A 191 23.07 -7.79 -17.17
CA VAL A 191 23.68 -9.13 -17.16
C VAL A 191 24.17 -9.50 -18.56
N GLU A 192 23.37 -9.27 -19.59
CA GLU A 192 23.74 -9.44 -21.00
C GLU A 192 24.91 -8.54 -21.37
N GLU A 193 24.91 -7.28 -20.95
CA GLU A 193 26.03 -6.35 -21.16
C GLU A 193 27.30 -6.85 -20.46
N LYS A 194 27.22 -7.30 -19.20
CA LYS A 194 28.37 -7.87 -18.47
C LYS A 194 28.89 -9.18 -19.08
N LEU A 195 28.02 -9.99 -19.68
CA LEU A 195 28.39 -11.25 -20.34
C LEU A 195 28.97 -11.01 -21.74
N MET A 196 28.46 -10.01 -22.47
CA MET A 196 28.89 -9.66 -23.82
C MET A 196 30.11 -8.73 -23.85
N HIS A 197 30.28 -7.85 -22.84
CA HIS A 197 31.35 -6.88 -22.75
C HIS A 197 32.24 -7.15 -21.54
N SER A 198 33.21 -8.05 -21.71
CA SER A 198 34.41 -8.07 -20.86
C SER A 198 35.28 -6.81 -21.03
N ASN A 199 34.90 -5.84 -21.87
CA ASN A 199 35.48 -4.50 -21.89
C ASN A 199 34.49 -3.47 -22.45
N ARG A 200 34.26 -2.40 -21.66
CA ARG A 200 33.49 -1.16 -21.91
C ARG A 200 32.00 -1.22 -21.58
N CYS A 201 31.63 -0.53 -20.49
CA CYS A 201 30.27 -0.17 -20.16
C CYS A 201 29.79 0.96 -21.08
N THR A 202 28.59 0.82 -21.65
CA THR A 202 27.85 1.91 -22.28
C THR A 202 26.64 2.23 -21.43
N ALA A 203 26.40 3.53 -21.18
CA ALA A 203 25.27 3.96 -20.36
C ALA A 203 23.93 3.54 -21.01
N PRO A 204 22.94 3.08 -20.23
CA PRO A 204 21.63 2.75 -20.77
C PRO A 204 20.99 4.00 -21.38
N GLU A 205 20.40 3.86 -22.57
CA GLU A 205 19.62 4.92 -23.20
C GLU A 205 18.45 5.29 -22.29
N SER A 206 18.50 6.49 -21.71
CA SER A 206 17.38 7.03 -20.94
C SER A 206 16.28 7.46 -21.90
N TYR A 207 15.15 6.77 -21.88
CA TYR A 207 13.91 7.28 -22.49
C TYR A 207 13.44 8.48 -21.67
N THR A 208 13.93 9.67 -21.97
CA THR A 208 13.31 10.92 -21.54
C THR A 208 12.17 11.21 -22.51
N SER A 209 10.98 10.66 -22.24
CA SER A 209 9.77 11.12 -22.91
C SER A 209 9.48 12.53 -22.42
N GLU A 210 9.83 13.54 -23.20
CA GLU A 210 9.36 14.91 -22.96
C GLU A 210 7.83 14.89 -22.95
N LEU A 211 7.23 15.33 -21.86
CA LEU A 211 5.78 15.32 -21.72
C LEU A 211 5.21 16.46 -22.58
N PRO A 212 4.29 16.18 -23.52
CA PRO A 212 3.79 17.17 -24.48
C PRO A 212 2.97 18.32 -23.88
N PHE A 213 2.81 18.36 -22.55
CA PHE A 213 2.07 19.38 -21.80
C PHE A 213 2.96 20.14 -20.80
N GLN A 214 4.26 19.89 -20.77
CA GLN A 214 5.17 20.44 -19.76
C GLN A 214 5.27 21.97 -19.85
N ASP A 215 5.36 22.52 -21.05
CA ASP A 215 5.42 23.96 -21.27
C ASP A 215 4.07 24.64 -20.95
N ASP A 216 2.97 24.05 -21.37
CA ASP A 216 1.61 24.54 -21.08
C ASP A 216 1.30 24.49 -19.57
N PHE A 217 1.81 23.48 -18.85
CA PHE A 217 1.68 23.37 -17.41
C PHE A 217 2.46 24.47 -16.68
N GLN A 218 3.73 24.69 -17.04
CA GLN A 218 4.56 25.73 -16.43
C GLN A 218 4.01 27.14 -16.69
N ASN A 219 3.43 27.37 -17.87
CA ASN A 219 2.83 28.65 -18.23
C ASN A 219 1.51 28.93 -17.48
N ASN A 220 0.69 27.91 -17.21
CA ASN A 220 -0.60 28.08 -16.54
C ASN A 220 -0.53 27.88 -15.02
N TRP A 221 0.55 27.27 -14.52
CA TRP A 221 0.74 26.96 -13.10
C TRP A 221 2.17 27.30 -12.64
N PRO A 222 2.48 28.59 -12.41
CA PRO A 222 3.81 28.99 -11.97
C PRO A 222 4.12 28.40 -10.60
N GLN A 223 5.29 27.76 -10.46
CA GLN A 223 5.75 27.25 -9.18
C GLN A 223 5.86 28.40 -8.18
N ARG A 224 5.15 28.29 -7.05
CA ARG A 224 5.42 29.15 -5.90
C ARG A 224 6.71 28.65 -5.26
N ASN A 225 7.79 29.37 -5.48
CA ASN A 225 8.98 29.24 -4.63
C ASN A 225 8.60 29.79 -3.26
N VAL A 226 8.14 28.90 -2.38
CA VAL A 226 8.08 29.21 -0.95
C VAL A 226 9.52 29.26 -0.51
N ASP A 227 10.01 30.44 -0.10
CA ASP A 227 11.30 30.54 0.57
C ASP A 227 11.27 29.53 1.72
N ASP A 228 12.17 28.54 1.70
CA ASP A 228 12.34 27.62 2.83
C ASP A 228 12.34 28.47 4.10
N PRO A 229 11.51 28.15 5.11
CA PRO A 229 11.53 28.91 6.35
C PRO A 229 12.97 28.87 6.81
N LYS A 230 13.62 30.04 6.81
CA LYS A 230 14.98 30.19 7.32
C LYS A 230 14.94 29.48 8.65
N LYS A 231 15.74 28.42 8.80
CA LYS A 231 16.04 27.84 10.10
C LYS A 231 16.65 28.99 10.89
N GLU A 232 15.81 29.77 11.57
CA GLU A 232 16.26 30.59 12.66
C GLU A 232 17.01 29.61 13.54
N LYS A 233 18.31 29.84 13.69
CA LYS A 233 19.08 29.17 14.70
C LYS A 233 18.36 29.51 16.00
N VAL A 234 17.50 28.60 16.45
CA VAL A 234 17.01 28.60 17.82
C VAL A 234 18.28 28.59 18.64
N GLY A 235 18.63 29.76 19.16
CA GLY A 235 19.69 29.90 20.13
C GLY A 235 19.42 28.89 21.22
N LYS A 236 20.46 28.24 21.73
CA LYS A 236 20.38 27.40 22.92
C LYS A 236 19.49 28.11 23.94
N ALA A 237 18.28 27.61 24.12
CA ALA A 237 17.51 27.92 25.31
C ALA A 237 18.25 27.15 26.39
N ASP A 238 18.92 27.90 27.27
CA ASP A 238 19.42 27.39 28.52
C ASP A 238 18.20 26.83 29.26
N PHE A 239 18.09 25.50 29.30
CA PHE A 239 17.20 24.83 30.23
C PHE A 239 17.81 25.05 31.61
N GLU A 240 17.35 26.07 32.32
CA GLU A 240 17.48 26.12 33.77
C GLU A 240 16.60 25.00 34.33
N ASP A 241 17.24 24.07 35.04
CA ASP A 241 16.61 23.01 35.81
C ASP A 241 15.63 23.62 36.82
N VAL A 242 14.33 23.49 36.56
CA VAL A 242 13.29 23.67 37.57
C VAL A 242 12.94 22.29 38.11
N ASP A 243 13.82 21.80 38.98
CA ASP A 243 13.46 20.81 40.00
C ASP A 243 12.52 21.52 40.99
N ASP A 244 11.23 21.18 40.95
CA ASP A 244 10.32 21.18 42.11
C ASP A 244 8.94 20.63 41.71
N PHE A 245 8.79 19.32 41.73
CA PHE A 245 7.48 18.66 41.84
C PHE A 245 7.37 18.00 43.21
N ASN A 246 6.87 18.78 44.18
CA ASN A 246 6.33 18.27 45.44
C ASN A 246 4.98 17.59 45.16
N PHE A 247 4.88 16.30 45.48
CA PHE A 247 3.62 15.62 45.68
C PHE A 247 3.31 15.59 47.18
N ASP A 248 2.35 16.41 47.59
CA ASP A 248 1.46 16.08 48.72
C ASP A 248 0.37 15.11 48.23
#